data_AF-A0A7J7J663-F1
#
_entry.id   AF-A0A7J7J663-F1
#
_cell.length_a   1.000
_cell.length_b   1.000
_cell.length_c   1.000
_cell.angle_alpha   90.00
_cell.angle_beta   90.00
_cell.angle_gamma   90.00
#
_symmetry.space_group_name_H-M   'P 1'
#
loop_
_entity.id
_entity.type
_entity.pdbx_description
1 polymer ?
#
loop_
_entity_poly.entity_id
_entity_poly.type
_entity_poly.pdbx_seq_one_letter_code
_entity_poly.pdbx_strand_id
1 'polypeptide(L)'
;MVFLGNTCKAKHFIVDQTQHHFRSLSSFKKEINSYLQTQLKTTTEKIDELYKVDKNIWRELDDQEQTCEKLVKQIRKLRKERIRQIKEESQELMQKVQGHRTKVTNQVEAFYNNLMLKRDELEKLQTEINRLLNADGNMAEKVKQTKIIPEKLNGIELGECFLSQPLSLIRSSDQSSTLIGASLVTIPSALTFLSEHKTNGQCYSAYHRQNGEILLGTEIGTRLLGRISKRPINYNKTDTSVAKVIEKNQTIYILQIEETTDKVEMCLSCDMANKHKLFQFERTSDSITSMAVSDKFVAVINPDTNQIILFDLITKQTEHFSLSFAVYDLQFLPDGNLLTVSGDTLFKFSIDNGNLTPIWACEEMVDSSGLCTDSNGLIYVTTCNSFKAMYIVSPEGELLQTLTHDKLPTNTAGVPSIQDGVLAIPGWDDNNLCLFKLEF
;
A
#
# COMPACT_ATOMS: atom_id res chain seq x y z
N MET A 1 94.43 -65.16 -49.84
CA MET A 1 94.23 -65.30 -48.37
C MET A 1 94.09 -63.91 -47.72
N VAL A 2 93.08 -63.13 -48.09
CA VAL A 2 92.77 -61.81 -47.51
C VAL A 2 91.26 -61.56 -47.67
N PHE A 3 90.39 -62.33 -47.02
CA PHE A 3 88.94 -62.04 -47.02
C PHE A 3 88.16 -62.62 -45.82
N LEU A 4 88.85 -62.97 -44.71
CA LEU A 4 88.21 -63.49 -43.49
C LEU A 4 88.57 -62.70 -42.21
N GLY A 5 89.11 -61.48 -42.33
CA GLY A 5 89.55 -60.67 -41.17
C GLY A 5 88.59 -59.57 -40.70
N ASN A 6 87.56 -59.21 -41.47
CA ASN A 6 86.77 -57.99 -41.23
C ASN A 6 85.36 -58.21 -40.63
N THR A 7 84.91 -59.45 -40.45
CA THR A 7 83.58 -59.74 -39.89
C THR A 7 83.55 -59.83 -38.36
N CYS A 8 84.69 -60.03 -37.68
CA CYS A 8 84.74 -60.08 -36.21
C CYS A 8 84.75 -58.69 -35.54
N LYS A 9 85.33 -57.66 -36.17
CA LYS A 9 85.34 -56.29 -35.59
C LYS A 9 83.98 -55.59 -35.68
N ALA A 10 83.19 -55.86 -36.72
CA ALA A 10 81.84 -55.30 -36.85
C ALA A 10 80.86 -55.87 -35.82
N LYS A 11 81.00 -57.15 -35.41
CA LYS A 11 80.16 -57.75 -34.36
C LYS A 11 80.45 -57.19 -32.97
N HIS A 12 81.70 -56.88 -32.63
CA HIS A 12 82.01 -56.25 -31.33
C HIS A 12 81.56 -54.79 -31.25
N PHE A 13 81.66 -54.02 -32.35
CA PHE A 13 81.20 -52.63 -32.35
C PHE A 13 79.67 -52.49 -32.18
N ILE A 14 78.88 -53.40 -32.78
CA ILE A 14 77.42 -53.41 -32.63
C ILE A 14 77.01 -53.81 -31.21
N VAL A 15 77.72 -54.74 -30.56
CA VAL A 15 77.46 -55.17 -29.17
C VAL A 15 77.80 -54.06 -28.17
N ASP A 16 78.90 -53.33 -28.38
CA ASP A 16 79.28 -52.22 -27.49
C ASP A 16 78.32 -51.01 -27.61
N GLN A 17 77.88 -50.65 -28.83
CA GLN A 17 76.86 -49.60 -29.00
C GLN A 17 75.49 -49.98 -28.45
N THR A 18 75.07 -51.25 -28.59
CA THR A 18 73.80 -51.68 -27.98
C THR A 18 73.89 -51.74 -26.46
N GLN A 19 75.01 -52.13 -25.87
CA GLN A 19 75.21 -52.06 -24.41
C GLN A 19 75.21 -50.61 -23.88
N HIS A 20 75.78 -49.66 -24.63
CA HIS A 20 75.77 -48.24 -24.24
C HIS A 20 74.36 -47.64 -24.29
N HIS A 21 73.56 -47.99 -25.31
CA HIS A 21 72.15 -47.60 -25.39
C HIS A 21 71.28 -48.26 -24.31
N PHE A 22 71.52 -49.53 -23.96
CA PHE A 22 70.81 -50.19 -22.86
C PHE A 22 71.16 -49.60 -21.48
N ARG A 23 72.41 -49.22 -21.24
CA ARG A 23 72.82 -48.52 -20.00
C ARG A 23 72.20 -47.12 -19.92
N SER A 24 72.12 -46.41 -21.05
CA SER A 24 71.43 -45.12 -21.16
C SER A 24 69.93 -45.24 -20.87
N LEU A 25 69.26 -46.25 -21.43
CA LEU A 25 67.84 -46.54 -21.16
C LEU A 25 67.58 -46.92 -19.69
N SER A 26 68.48 -47.69 -19.07
CA SER A 26 68.35 -48.01 -17.65
C SER A 26 68.55 -46.80 -16.74
N SER A 27 69.44 -45.87 -17.08
CA SER A 27 69.63 -44.62 -16.34
C SER A 27 68.41 -43.72 -16.48
N PHE A 28 67.93 -43.55 -17.72
CA PHE A 28 66.76 -42.76 -18.03
C PHE A 28 65.49 -43.28 -17.33
N LYS A 29 65.30 -44.62 -17.28
CA LYS A 29 64.20 -45.24 -16.54
C LYS A 29 64.28 -44.96 -15.03
N LYS A 30 65.47 -44.94 -14.44
CA LYS A 30 65.66 -44.58 -13.03
C LYS A 30 65.36 -43.12 -12.77
N GLU A 31 65.79 -42.21 -13.65
CA GLU A 31 65.49 -40.78 -13.56
C GLU A 31 63.99 -40.50 -13.68
N ILE A 32 63.31 -41.11 -14.65
CA ILE A 32 61.84 -40.99 -14.79
C ILE A 32 61.14 -41.51 -13.53
N ASN A 33 61.53 -42.69 -13.03
CA ASN A 33 60.91 -43.25 -11.82
C ASN A 33 61.15 -42.37 -10.60
N SER A 34 62.35 -41.81 -10.44
CA SER A 34 62.68 -40.88 -9.36
C SER A 34 61.85 -39.60 -9.43
N TYR A 35 61.71 -39.04 -10.64
CA TYR A 35 60.87 -37.87 -10.90
C TYR A 35 59.41 -38.15 -10.59
N LEU A 36 58.86 -39.27 -11.08
CA LEU A 36 57.46 -39.65 -10.83
C LEU A 36 57.19 -39.91 -9.34
N GLN A 37 58.12 -40.54 -8.62
CA GLN A 37 58.01 -40.74 -7.16
C GLN A 37 58.03 -39.41 -6.40
N THR A 38 58.86 -38.47 -6.83
CA THR A 38 58.92 -37.12 -6.23
C THR A 38 57.64 -36.34 -6.48
N GLN A 39 57.10 -36.39 -7.71
CA GLN A 39 55.82 -35.75 -8.05
C GLN A 39 54.66 -36.40 -7.27
N LEU A 40 54.61 -37.73 -7.19
CA LEU A 40 53.58 -38.44 -6.43
C LEU A 40 53.62 -38.07 -4.94
N LYS A 41 54.81 -38.02 -4.34
CA LYS A 41 54.99 -37.59 -2.95
C LYS A 41 54.52 -36.16 -2.73
N THR A 42 54.96 -35.23 -3.59
CA THR A 42 54.57 -33.81 -3.51
C THR A 42 53.06 -33.63 -3.65
N THR A 43 52.42 -34.34 -4.58
CA THR A 43 50.96 -34.30 -4.77
C THR A 43 50.23 -34.90 -3.57
N THR A 44 50.73 -35.99 -2.99
CA THR A 44 50.13 -36.60 -1.79
C THR A 44 50.20 -35.65 -0.59
N GLU A 45 51.34 -34.99 -0.37
CA GLU A 45 51.50 -34.00 0.70
C GLU A 45 50.54 -32.81 0.52
N LYS A 46 50.37 -32.31 -0.71
CA LYS A 46 49.38 -31.25 -1.01
C LYS A 46 47.94 -31.69 -0.78
N ILE A 47 47.60 -32.93 -1.12
CA ILE A 47 46.27 -33.49 -0.85
C ILE A 47 46.02 -33.58 0.65
N ASP A 48 47.00 -34.04 1.44
CA ASP A 48 46.89 -34.09 2.90
C ASP A 48 46.75 -32.71 3.54
N GLU A 49 47.43 -31.68 3.01
CA GLU A 49 47.24 -30.30 3.42
C GLU A 49 45.83 -29.78 3.12
N LEU A 50 45.30 -30.05 1.92
CA LEU A 50 43.92 -29.68 1.56
C LEU A 50 42.89 -30.37 2.47
N TYR A 51 43.09 -31.65 2.80
CA TYR A 51 42.22 -32.35 3.76
C TYR A 51 42.25 -31.75 5.17
N LYS A 52 43.40 -31.22 5.62
CA LYS A 52 43.49 -30.52 6.91
C LYS A 52 42.73 -29.19 6.89
N VAL A 53 42.82 -28.44 5.79
CA VAL A 53 42.06 -27.18 5.61
C VAL A 53 40.57 -27.48 5.59
N ASP A 54 40.12 -28.46 4.79
CA ASP A 54 38.70 -28.87 4.73
C ASP A 54 38.17 -29.26 6.12
N LYS A 55 38.92 -30.06 6.88
CA LYS A 55 38.54 -30.44 8.25
C LYS A 55 38.42 -29.25 9.22
N ASN A 56 39.25 -28.21 9.05
CA ASN A 56 39.14 -27.00 9.88
C ASN A 56 37.91 -26.16 9.49
N ILE A 57 37.62 -26.05 8.19
CA ILE A 57 36.41 -25.37 7.69
C ILE A 57 35.15 -26.05 8.24
N TRP A 58 35.08 -27.38 8.21
CA TRP A 58 33.94 -28.12 8.77
C TRP A 58 33.75 -27.87 10.27
N ARG A 59 34.83 -27.77 11.06
CA ARG A 59 34.73 -27.44 12.49
C ARG A 59 34.23 -26.01 12.73
N GLU A 60 34.71 -25.05 11.94
CA GLU A 60 34.24 -23.67 12.04
C GLU A 60 32.76 -23.55 11.68
N LEU A 61 32.29 -24.31 10.67
CA LEU A 61 30.88 -24.38 10.31
C LEU A 61 30.03 -25.00 11.42
N ASP A 62 30.48 -26.10 12.06
CA ASP A 62 29.78 -26.70 13.20
C ASP A 62 29.68 -25.71 14.40
N ASP A 63 30.76 -24.97 14.70
CA ASP A 63 30.77 -23.97 15.77
C ASP A 63 29.83 -22.78 15.46
N GLN A 64 29.76 -22.36 14.19
CA GLN A 64 28.81 -21.35 13.73
C GLN A 64 27.38 -21.85 13.83
N GLU A 65 27.09 -23.09 13.43
CA GLU A 65 25.77 -23.70 13.53
C GLU A 65 25.29 -23.74 15.00
N GLN A 66 26.15 -24.21 15.92
CA GLN A 66 25.84 -24.22 17.35
C GLN A 66 25.59 -22.80 17.92
N THR A 67 26.32 -21.81 17.42
CA THR A 67 26.14 -20.41 17.81
C THR A 67 24.80 -19.87 17.30
N CYS A 68 24.44 -20.16 16.05
CA CYS A 68 23.15 -19.85 15.47
C CYS A 68 22.00 -20.51 16.26
N GLU A 69 22.12 -21.77 16.65
CA GLU A 69 21.10 -22.44 17.47
C GLU A 69 20.89 -21.77 18.84
N LYS A 70 21.98 -21.35 19.50
CA LYS A 70 21.91 -20.61 20.78
C LYS A 70 21.19 -19.28 20.61
N LEU A 71 21.50 -18.53 19.54
CA LEU A 71 20.84 -17.27 19.23
C LEU A 71 19.34 -17.46 18.93
N VAL A 72 18.97 -18.48 18.15
CA VAL A 72 17.57 -18.81 17.88
C VAL A 72 16.80 -19.13 19.16
N LYS A 73 17.41 -19.88 20.09
CA LYS A 73 16.81 -20.17 21.42
C LYS A 73 16.62 -18.88 22.24
N GLN A 74 17.58 -17.96 22.22
CA GLN A 74 17.47 -16.66 22.91
C GLN A 74 16.37 -15.78 22.29
N ILE A 75 16.30 -15.68 20.96
CA ILE A 75 15.27 -14.92 20.24
C ILE A 75 13.87 -15.47 20.58
N ARG A 76 13.70 -16.80 20.59
CA ARG A 76 12.43 -17.44 20.99
C ARG A 76 12.04 -17.10 22.43
N LYS A 77 13.00 -17.06 23.36
CA LYS A 77 12.75 -16.67 24.76
C LYS A 77 12.31 -15.21 24.87
N LEU A 78 13.03 -14.29 24.22
CA LEU A 78 12.70 -12.85 24.20
C LEU A 78 11.33 -12.58 23.56
N ARG A 79 11.01 -13.29 22.46
CA ARG A 79 9.71 -13.17 21.80
C ARG A 79 8.55 -13.59 22.72
N LYS A 80 8.70 -14.69 23.45
CA LYS A 80 7.69 -15.14 24.43
C LYS A 80 7.47 -14.10 25.54
N GLU A 81 8.56 -13.53 26.04
CA GLU A 81 8.49 -12.50 27.08
C GLU A 81 7.83 -11.21 26.57
N ARG A 82 8.16 -10.76 25.35
CA ARG A 82 7.52 -9.57 24.77
C ARG A 82 6.03 -9.79 24.53
N ILE A 83 5.62 -10.97 24.07
CA ILE A 83 4.20 -11.33 23.92
C ILE A 83 3.48 -11.29 25.27
N ARG A 84 4.13 -11.75 26.35
CA ARG A 84 3.57 -11.69 27.71
C ARG A 84 3.35 -10.23 28.16
N GLN A 85 4.35 -9.37 27.98
CA GLN A 85 4.27 -7.94 28.31
C GLN A 85 3.13 -7.25 27.53
N ILE A 86 3.04 -7.47 26.22
CA ILE A 86 1.98 -6.88 25.39
C ILE A 86 0.58 -7.31 25.87
N LYS A 87 0.42 -8.57 26.31
CA LYS A 87 -0.85 -9.04 26.88
C LYS A 87 -1.20 -8.34 28.19
N GLU A 88 -0.22 -8.13 29.06
CA GLU A 88 -0.40 -7.42 30.33
C GLU A 88 -0.75 -5.94 30.10
N GLU A 89 -0.01 -5.25 29.22
CA GLU A 89 -0.28 -3.87 28.82
C GLU A 89 -1.67 -3.71 28.18
N SER A 90 -2.06 -4.65 27.31
CA SER A 90 -3.38 -4.67 26.66
C SER A 90 -4.51 -4.87 27.67
N GLN A 91 -4.34 -5.75 28.66
CA GLN A 91 -5.32 -5.94 29.74
C GLN A 91 -5.49 -4.68 30.60
N GLU A 92 -4.40 -4.01 30.94
CA GLU A 92 -4.46 -2.74 31.69
C GLU A 92 -5.21 -1.65 30.89
N LEU A 93 -4.92 -1.55 29.59
CA LEU A 93 -5.60 -0.60 28.71
C LEU A 93 -7.11 -0.88 28.63
N MET A 94 -7.50 -2.16 28.47
CA MET A 94 -8.90 -2.57 28.41
C MET A 94 -9.66 -2.20 29.71
N GLN A 95 -9.04 -2.38 30.87
CA GLN A 95 -9.62 -1.96 32.14
C GLN A 95 -9.80 -0.44 32.22
N LYS A 96 -8.82 0.34 31.75
CA LYS A 96 -8.93 1.81 31.68
C LYS A 96 -10.05 2.26 30.74
N VAL A 97 -10.17 1.65 29.57
CA VAL A 97 -11.24 1.94 28.60
C VAL A 97 -12.61 1.62 29.19
N GLN A 98 -12.75 0.47 29.87
CA GLN A 98 -14.00 0.10 30.53
C GLN A 98 -14.38 1.07 31.66
N GLY A 99 -13.40 1.57 32.42
CA GLY A 99 -13.60 2.63 33.41
C GLY A 99 -14.10 3.94 32.80
N HIS A 100 -13.49 4.39 31.69
CA HIS A 100 -13.94 5.59 30.98
C HIS A 100 -15.34 5.42 30.39
N ARG A 101 -15.63 4.27 29.76
CA ARG A 101 -16.95 3.95 29.23
C ARG A 101 -18.02 4.06 30.30
N THR A 102 -17.79 3.46 31.47
CA THR A 102 -18.74 3.52 32.60
C THR A 102 -18.97 4.97 33.06
N LYS A 103 -17.91 5.78 33.15
CA LYS A 103 -18.02 7.20 33.53
C LYS A 103 -18.85 7.99 32.52
N VAL A 104 -18.63 7.79 31.22
CA VAL A 104 -19.39 8.46 30.15
C VAL A 104 -20.85 8.02 30.16
N THR A 105 -21.12 6.72 30.29
CA THR A 105 -22.49 6.20 30.41
C THR A 105 -23.25 6.86 31.56
N ASN A 106 -22.63 6.94 32.74
CA ASN A 106 -23.24 7.61 33.89
C ASN A 106 -23.52 9.11 33.65
N GLN A 107 -22.63 9.81 32.93
CA GLN A 107 -22.84 11.21 32.57
C GLN A 107 -23.99 11.39 31.59
N VAL A 108 -24.09 10.52 30.58
CA VAL A 108 -25.18 10.53 29.60
C VAL A 108 -26.51 10.22 30.27
N GLU A 109 -26.58 9.23 31.16
CA GLU A 109 -27.79 8.91 31.93
C GLU A 109 -28.22 10.08 32.83
N ALA A 110 -27.27 10.74 33.51
CA ALA A 110 -27.58 11.92 34.32
C ALA A 110 -28.12 13.09 33.48
N PHE A 111 -27.54 13.31 32.30
CA PHE A 111 -28.01 14.32 31.35
C PHE A 111 -29.42 14.01 30.83
N TYR A 112 -29.66 12.75 30.44
CA TYR A 112 -30.98 12.29 29.99
C TYR A 112 -32.05 12.47 31.07
N ASN A 113 -31.76 12.10 32.32
CA ASN A 113 -32.68 12.30 33.44
C ASN A 113 -33.00 13.79 33.68
N ASN A 114 -32.02 14.69 33.51
CA ASN A 114 -32.26 16.14 33.59
C ASN A 114 -33.19 16.65 32.47
N LEU A 115 -32.99 16.17 31.24
CA LEU A 115 -33.86 16.50 30.11
C LEU A 115 -35.30 16.04 30.33
N MET A 116 -35.48 14.83 30.87
CA MET A 116 -36.81 14.30 31.18
C MET A 116 -37.52 15.15 32.26
N LEU A 117 -36.81 15.59 33.30
CA LEU A 117 -37.37 16.51 34.29
C LEU A 117 -37.81 17.86 33.68
N LYS A 118 -36.99 18.44 32.79
CA LYS A 118 -37.35 19.69 32.10
C LYS A 118 -38.54 19.52 31.17
N ARG A 119 -38.66 18.37 30.52
CA ARG A 119 -39.83 18.03 29.70
C ARG A 119 -41.10 18.05 30.56
N ASP A 120 -41.08 17.39 31.72
CA ASP A 120 -42.25 17.36 32.62
C ASP A 120 -42.63 18.77 33.11
N GLU A 121 -41.66 19.65 33.37
CA GLU A 121 -41.91 21.06 33.70
C GLU A 121 -42.58 21.81 32.53
N LEU A 122 -42.11 21.60 31.30
CA LEU A 122 -42.72 22.19 30.10
C LEU A 122 -44.15 21.68 29.87
N GLU A 123 -44.41 20.39 30.08
CA GLU A 123 -45.76 19.82 29.97
C GLU A 123 -46.72 20.42 31.03
N LYS A 124 -46.24 20.66 32.26
CA LYS A 124 -47.02 21.38 33.29
C LYS A 124 -47.32 22.82 32.90
N LEU A 125 -46.32 23.55 32.40
CA LEU A 125 -46.50 24.93 31.93
C LEU A 125 -47.49 25.00 30.77
N GLN A 126 -47.39 24.08 29.81
CA GLN A 126 -48.32 23.98 28.69
C GLN A 126 -49.76 23.75 29.18
N THR A 127 -49.94 22.90 30.18
CA THR A 127 -51.25 22.61 30.79
C THR A 127 -51.83 23.86 31.46
N GLU A 128 -51.03 24.62 32.21
CA GLU A 128 -51.50 25.85 32.87
C GLU A 128 -51.82 26.95 31.86
N ILE A 129 -51.01 27.10 30.80
CA ILE A 129 -51.31 28.01 29.68
C ILE A 129 -52.67 27.66 29.07
N ASN A 130 -52.91 26.38 28.77
CA ASN A 130 -54.19 25.93 28.22
C ASN A 130 -55.35 26.20 29.19
N ARG A 131 -55.15 26.04 30.51
CA ARG A 131 -56.15 26.35 31.53
C ARG A 131 -56.51 27.83 31.55
N LEU A 132 -55.50 28.71 31.53
CA LEU A 132 -55.68 30.17 31.52
C LEU A 132 -56.38 30.65 30.23
N LEU A 133 -56.00 30.08 29.08
CA LEU A 133 -56.64 30.38 27.80
C LEU A 133 -58.14 30.03 27.78
N ASN A 134 -58.53 28.96 28.47
CA ASN A 134 -59.93 28.53 28.56
C ASN A 134 -60.73 29.33 29.61
N ALA A 135 -60.07 29.90 30.63
CA ALA A 135 -60.74 30.66 31.69
C ALA A 135 -61.11 32.09 31.25
N ASP A 136 -60.37 32.68 30.31
CA ASP A 136 -60.59 34.04 29.84
C ASP A 136 -61.06 34.03 28.37
N GLY A 137 -62.38 33.93 28.17
CA GLY A 137 -63.02 33.77 26.85
C GLY A 137 -62.69 34.86 25.82
N ASN A 138 -62.14 36.01 26.25
CA ASN A 138 -61.66 37.08 25.38
C ASN A 138 -60.15 37.00 25.01
N MET A 139 -59.33 36.19 25.71
CA MET A 139 -57.91 36.00 25.37
C MET A 139 -57.68 34.97 24.27
N ALA A 140 -58.52 33.92 24.18
CA ALA A 140 -58.40 32.89 23.15
C ALA A 140 -58.49 33.47 21.71
N GLU A 141 -59.23 34.57 21.55
CA GLU A 141 -59.39 35.26 20.26
C GLU A 141 -58.18 36.15 19.92
N LYS A 142 -57.54 36.78 20.92
CA LYS A 142 -56.29 37.54 20.74
C LYS A 142 -55.07 36.65 20.49
N VAL A 143 -55.00 35.46 21.10
CA VAL A 143 -53.90 34.50 20.89
C VAL A 143 -53.98 33.81 19.53
N LYS A 144 -55.18 33.58 18.97
CA LYS A 144 -55.33 33.13 17.58
C LYS A 144 -54.85 34.15 16.53
N GLN A 145 -54.90 35.44 16.85
CA GLN A 145 -54.40 36.51 15.97
C GLN A 145 -52.91 36.78 16.15
N THR A 146 -52.33 36.41 17.30
CA THR A 146 -50.90 36.50 17.52
C THR A 146 -50.26 35.21 17.04
N LYS A 147 -49.98 35.15 15.74
CA LYS A 147 -49.11 34.12 15.15
C LYS A 147 -47.74 34.27 15.82
N ILE A 148 -47.54 33.59 16.95
CA ILE A 148 -46.22 33.44 17.57
C ILE A 148 -45.44 32.55 16.61
N ILE A 149 -44.82 33.19 15.62
CA ILE A 149 -43.67 32.63 14.94
C ILE A 149 -42.66 32.38 16.06
N PRO A 150 -42.18 31.14 16.27
CA PRO A 150 -41.08 30.92 17.19
C PRO A 150 -39.79 31.48 16.56
N GLU A 151 -39.64 32.81 16.58
CA GLU A 151 -38.44 33.55 16.17
C GLU A 151 -37.27 33.39 17.14
N LYS A 152 -37.38 32.48 18.12
CA LYS A 152 -36.31 32.10 19.05
C LYS A 152 -35.98 30.60 19.03
N LEU A 153 -36.16 29.94 17.88
CA LEU A 153 -35.49 28.67 17.59
C LEU A 153 -34.29 28.84 16.62
N ASN A 154 -33.87 30.07 16.33
CA ASN A 154 -32.59 30.38 15.67
C ASN A 154 -31.37 30.32 16.63
N GLY A 155 -31.50 29.59 17.73
CA GLY A 155 -30.44 29.42 18.73
C GLY A 155 -30.38 28.02 19.32
N ILE A 156 -31.01 27.02 18.67
CA ILE A 156 -30.60 25.64 18.88
C ILE A 156 -29.36 25.48 17.99
N GLU A 157 -28.19 25.70 18.58
CA GLU A 157 -27.02 24.91 18.22
C GLU A 157 -27.52 23.47 18.10
N LEU A 158 -27.46 22.89 16.90
CA LEU A 158 -27.58 21.45 16.73
C LEU A 158 -26.52 20.86 17.67
N GLY A 159 -26.98 20.49 18.86
CA GLY A 159 -26.16 19.80 19.83
C GLY A 159 -25.53 18.65 19.09
N GLU A 160 -24.20 18.60 19.14
CA GLU A 160 -23.38 17.54 18.59
C GLU A 160 -24.12 16.22 18.72
N CYS A 161 -24.71 15.76 17.61
CA CYS A 161 -25.28 14.44 17.56
C CYS A 161 -24.07 13.53 17.56
N PHE A 162 -23.73 12.99 18.73
CA PHE A 162 -22.78 11.90 18.88
C PHE A 162 -23.37 10.69 18.15
N LEU A 163 -23.22 10.67 16.83
CA LEU A 163 -23.28 9.44 16.06
C LEU A 163 -22.08 8.62 16.52
N SER A 164 -22.36 7.46 17.09
CA SER A 164 -21.36 6.52 17.62
C SER A 164 -20.52 5.84 16.50
N GLN A 165 -20.51 6.41 15.29
CA GLN A 165 -19.90 5.83 14.09
C GLN A 165 -19.35 6.96 13.19
N PRO A 166 -18.15 6.79 12.58
CA PRO A 166 -17.55 7.80 11.73
C PRO A 166 -18.27 7.88 10.38
N LEU A 167 -18.96 8.99 10.12
CA LEU A 167 -19.52 9.33 8.81
C LEU A 167 -18.44 9.75 7.81
N SER A 168 -18.58 9.34 6.56
CA SER A 168 -17.70 9.70 5.46
C SER A 168 -17.87 11.17 5.02
N LEU A 169 -16.97 11.62 4.15
CA LEU A 169 -16.81 12.99 3.64
C LEU A 169 -18.13 13.56 3.03
N ILE A 170 -18.75 14.57 3.66
CA ILE A 170 -19.93 15.27 3.09
C ILE A 170 -19.55 16.71 2.79
N ARG A 171 -19.50 17.10 1.50
CA ARG A 171 -19.30 18.50 1.08
C ARG A 171 -20.62 19.27 1.08
N SER A 172 -20.60 20.50 1.60
CA SER A 172 -21.72 21.43 1.47
C SER A 172 -21.85 21.97 0.05
N SER A 173 -23.06 22.34 -0.35
CA SER A 173 -23.41 22.87 -1.68
C SER A 173 -22.69 24.17 -2.05
N ASP A 174 -22.12 24.88 -1.08
CA ASP A 174 -21.36 26.12 -1.24
C ASP A 174 -19.83 25.91 -1.22
N GLN A 175 -19.36 24.65 -1.20
CA GLN A 175 -17.94 24.26 -1.18
C GLN A 175 -17.12 24.81 0.00
N SER A 176 -17.77 25.34 1.05
CA SER A 176 -17.10 26.00 2.18
C SER A 176 -16.83 25.06 3.35
N SER A 177 -17.56 23.95 3.45
CA SER A 177 -17.56 23.07 4.62
C SER A 177 -17.57 21.60 4.22
N THR A 178 -16.89 20.75 4.99
CA THR A 178 -16.85 19.31 4.76
C THR A 178 -16.93 18.55 6.07
N LEU A 179 -17.85 17.58 6.16
CA LEU A 179 -17.94 16.69 7.31
C LEU A 179 -16.85 15.62 7.20
N ILE A 180 -16.00 15.44 8.22
CA ILE A 180 -15.06 14.31 8.32
C ILE A 180 -15.39 13.59 9.63
N GLY A 181 -15.95 12.39 9.57
CA GLY A 181 -16.45 11.70 10.77
C GLY A 181 -17.66 12.42 11.38
N ALA A 182 -17.69 12.52 12.72
CA ALA A 182 -18.69 13.28 13.46
C ALA A 182 -18.34 14.78 13.61
N SER A 183 -17.27 15.26 12.96
CA SER A 183 -16.79 16.65 13.08
C SER A 183 -16.97 17.43 11.78
N LEU A 184 -17.54 18.63 11.89
CA LEU A 184 -17.64 19.59 10.81
C LEU A 184 -16.28 20.28 10.63
N VAL A 185 -15.59 20.01 9.53
CA VAL A 185 -14.30 20.63 9.21
C VAL A 185 -14.51 21.63 8.07
N THR A 186 -14.26 22.92 8.35
CA THR A 186 -14.25 23.94 7.30
C THR A 186 -13.01 23.75 6.43
N ILE A 187 -13.16 23.12 5.28
CA ILE A 187 -12.09 22.93 4.30
C ILE A 187 -12.09 24.16 3.38
N PRO A 188 -10.99 24.93 3.28
CA PRO A 188 -10.88 26.01 2.31
C PRO A 188 -11.21 25.54 0.89
N SER A 189 -12.01 26.30 0.15
CA SER A 189 -12.48 26.00 -1.21
C SER A 189 -11.38 25.79 -2.28
N ALA A 190 -10.10 25.93 -1.92
CA ALA A 190 -8.95 25.76 -2.79
C ALA A 190 -8.22 24.40 -2.64
N LEU A 191 -8.89 23.39 -2.07
CA LEU A 191 -8.32 22.06 -1.80
C LEU A 191 -8.91 20.96 -2.70
N THR A 192 -8.04 20.23 -3.39
CA THR A 192 -8.35 19.02 -4.17
C THR A 192 -8.00 17.80 -3.34
N PHE A 193 -8.95 16.87 -3.17
CA PHE A 193 -8.69 15.60 -2.49
C PHE A 193 -7.74 14.72 -3.32
N LEU A 194 -6.73 14.12 -2.69
CA LEU A 194 -5.75 13.26 -3.35
C LEU A 194 -5.97 11.79 -3.03
N SER A 195 -6.00 11.45 -1.74
CA SER A 195 -6.15 10.07 -1.27
C SER A 195 -6.60 10.00 0.18
N GLU A 196 -7.15 8.87 0.58
CA GLU A 196 -7.50 8.55 1.96
C GLU A 196 -6.80 7.25 2.37
N HIS A 197 -6.29 7.21 3.60
CA HIS A 197 -5.66 6.04 4.20
C HIS A 197 -6.21 5.83 5.61
N LYS A 198 -6.66 4.60 5.89
CA LYS A 198 -7.16 4.22 7.22
C LYS A 198 -6.23 3.21 7.86
N THR A 199 -5.92 3.46 9.13
CA THR A 199 -5.07 2.58 9.92
C THR A 199 -5.29 2.81 11.41
N ASN A 200 -5.24 1.75 12.21
CA ASN A 200 -5.43 1.80 13.67
C ASN A 200 -6.71 2.55 14.11
N GLY A 201 -7.78 2.49 13.31
CA GLY A 201 -9.04 3.16 13.58
C GLY A 201 -9.02 4.69 13.37
N GLN A 202 -7.97 5.23 12.75
CA GLN A 202 -7.87 6.65 12.38
C GLN A 202 -7.90 6.80 10.86
N CYS A 203 -8.59 7.83 10.39
CA CYS A 203 -8.64 8.21 8.98
C CYS A 203 -7.69 9.37 8.69
N TYR A 204 -6.88 9.22 7.65
CA TYR A 204 -5.95 10.23 7.14
C TYR A 204 -6.34 10.59 5.70
N SER A 205 -6.61 11.86 5.44
CA SER A 205 -6.96 12.34 4.11
C SER A 205 -5.89 13.31 3.60
N ALA A 206 -5.34 13.05 2.42
CA ALA A 206 -4.42 13.96 1.74
C ALA A 206 -5.18 14.92 0.82
N TYR A 207 -4.84 16.20 0.92
CA TYR A 207 -5.38 17.25 0.07
C TYR A 207 -4.26 18.05 -0.57
N HIS A 208 -4.45 18.44 -1.82
CA HIS A 208 -3.59 19.33 -2.57
C HIS A 208 -4.18 20.74 -2.62
N ARG A 209 -3.39 21.77 -2.32
CA ARG A 209 -3.75 23.17 -2.58
C ARG A 209 -3.30 23.60 -3.97
N GLN A 210 -4.00 24.57 -4.55
CA GLN A 210 -3.60 25.23 -5.80
C GLN A 210 -2.17 25.83 -5.78
N ASN A 211 -1.62 26.11 -4.60
CA ASN A 211 -0.26 26.61 -4.42
C ASN A 211 0.81 25.50 -4.32
N GLY A 212 0.43 24.23 -4.53
CA GLY A 212 1.32 23.07 -4.40
C GLY A 212 1.54 22.57 -2.98
N GLU A 213 0.73 22.95 -1.98
CA GLU A 213 0.84 22.38 -0.63
C GLU A 213 0.06 21.06 -0.52
N ILE A 214 0.66 20.04 0.12
CA ILE A 214 -0.08 18.85 0.56
C ILE A 214 -0.44 19.02 2.03
N LEU A 215 -1.73 18.94 2.34
CA LEU A 215 -2.26 18.87 3.70
C LEU A 215 -2.62 17.42 4.02
N LEU A 216 -2.24 16.94 5.20
CA LEU A 216 -2.89 15.75 5.77
C LEU A 216 -3.93 16.18 6.79
N GLY A 217 -5.18 15.85 6.50
CA GLY A 217 -6.30 15.90 7.43
C GLY A 217 -6.36 14.62 8.25
N THR A 218 -6.62 14.79 9.55
CA THR A 218 -7.13 13.74 10.43
C THR A 218 -8.54 14.13 10.88
N GLU A 219 -9.29 13.20 11.47
CA GLU A 219 -10.60 13.50 12.08
C GLU A 219 -10.54 14.63 13.14
N ILE A 220 -9.35 14.89 13.71
CA ILE A 220 -9.13 15.85 14.80
C ILE A 220 -8.55 17.19 14.27
N GLY A 221 -8.31 17.31 12.96
CA GLY A 221 -7.84 18.54 12.32
C GLY A 221 -6.84 18.32 11.18
N THR A 222 -6.56 19.40 10.44
CA THR A 222 -5.61 19.41 9.33
C THR A 222 -4.23 19.87 9.75
N ARG A 223 -3.19 19.09 9.43
CA ARG A 223 -1.79 19.46 9.62
C ARG A 223 -1.12 19.67 8.26
N LEU A 224 -0.47 20.81 8.08
CA LEU A 224 0.40 21.06 6.94
C LEU A 224 1.66 20.20 7.09
N LEU A 225 1.89 19.26 6.18
CA LEU A 225 3.09 18.43 6.18
C LEU A 225 4.20 18.98 5.30
N GLY A 226 3.85 19.82 4.33
CA GLY A 226 4.82 20.62 3.62
C GLY A 226 4.34 21.18 2.29
N ARG A 227 5.28 21.78 1.56
CA ARG A 227 5.03 22.56 0.36
C ARG A 227 5.82 21.94 -0.80
N ILE A 228 5.13 21.49 -1.86
CA ILE A 228 5.75 20.82 -3.01
C ILE A 228 6.58 21.78 -3.86
N SER A 229 6.30 23.09 -3.82
CA SER A 229 7.02 24.05 -4.66
C SER A 229 7.04 25.49 -4.10
N LYS A 230 8.14 26.22 -4.31
CA LYS A 230 8.22 27.68 -4.12
C LYS A 230 7.62 28.47 -5.29
N ARG A 231 7.27 27.81 -6.40
CA ARG A 231 6.68 28.44 -7.59
C ARG A 231 5.20 28.03 -7.72
N PRO A 232 4.29 28.96 -8.03
CA PRO A 232 2.92 28.61 -8.35
C PRO A 232 2.91 27.56 -9.46
N ILE A 233 2.20 26.45 -9.25
CA ILE A 233 1.94 25.45 -10.28
C ILE A 233 1.14 26.16 -11.36
N ASN A 234 1.74 26.31 -12.54
CA ASN A 234 1.09 26.94 -13.66
C ASN A 234 0.23 25.87 -14.34
N TYR A 235 -1.09 25.90 -14.10
CA TYR A 235 -2.06 24.92 -14.63
C TYR A 235 -2.09 24.80 -16.17
N ASN A 236 -1.30 25.61 -16.88
CA ASN A 236 -1.09 25.50 -18.33
C ASN A 236 0.05 24.52 -18.72
N LYS A 237 0.73 23.88 -17.77
CA LYS A 237 1.62 22.73 -17.99
C LYS A 237 1.26 21.59 -17.03
N THR A 238 1.20 20.38 -17.58
CA THR A 238 0.79 19.12 -16.96
C THR A 238 1.79 18.59 -15.92
N ASP A 239 2.07 19.37 -14.87
CA ASP A 239 2.80 18.87 -13.71
C ASP A 239 1.83 18.05 -12.84
N THR A 240 1.55 16.80 -13.25
CA THR A 240 0.78 15.84 -12.47
C THR A 240 1.69 15.22 -11.41
N SER A 241 1.51 15.61 -10.15
CA SER A 241 2.12 14.90 -9.03
C SER A 241 1.10 13.94 -8.44
N VAL A 242 1.35 12.64 -8.56
CA VAL A 242 0.56 11.61 -7.88
C VAL A 242 1.18 11.38 -6.51
N ALA A 243 0.38 11.48 -5.45
CA ALA A 243 0.82 11.22 -4.09
C ALA A 243 -0.08 10.19 -3.42
N LYS A 244 0.54 9.21 -2.76
CA LYS A 244 -0.15 8.18 -1.98
C LYS A 244 0.38 8.17 -0.56
N VAL A 245 -0.54 8.08 0.40
CA VAL A 245 -0.22 8.02 1.82
C VAL A 245 -0.06 6.57 2.24
N ILE A 246 1.01 6.27 2.97
CA ILE A 246 1.32 4.93 3.47
C ILE A 246 1.63 5.08 4.96
N GLU A 247 1.00 4.30 5.84
CA GLU A 247 1.46 4.19 7.23
C GLU A 247 2.31 2.92 7.40
N LYS A 248 3.49 3.07 8.01
CA LYS A 248 4.32 1.94 8.42
C LYS A 248 4.90 2.21 9.79
N ASN A 249 4.74 1.26 10.72
CA ASN A 249 5.20 1.39 12.10
C ASN A 249 4.76 2.71 12.76
N GLN A 250 3.48 3.10 12.62
CA GLN A 250 2.91 4.35 13.15
C GLN A 250 3.53 5.64 12.57
N THR A 251 4.32 5.53 11.50
CA THR A 251 4.86 6.67 10.78
C THR A 251 4.14 6.78 9.44
N ILE A 252 3.64 7.97 9.15
CA ILE A 252 3.01 8.28 7.87
C ILE A 252 4.07 8.73 6.90
N TYR A 253 4.10 8.07 5.75
CA TYR A 253 4.93 8.41 4.62
C TYR A 253 4.04 8.89 3.49
N ILE A 254 4.48 9.97 2.84
CA ILE A 254 3.95 10.39 1.56
C ILE A 254 4.87 9.82 0.51
N LEU A 255 4.31 8.94 -0.30
CA LEU A 255 4.93 8.51 -1.54
C LEU A 255 4.52 9.48 -2.62
N GLN A 256 5.48 10.20 -3.19
CA GLN A 256 5.23 11.20 -4.19
C GLN A 256 5.96 10.84 -5.48
N ILE A 257 5.26 11.01 -6.60
CA ILE A 257 5.85 11.04 -7.92
C ILE A 257 6.08 12.50 -8.31
N GLU A 258 7.34 12.84 -8.55
CA GLU A 258 7.76 14.13 -9.11
C GLU A 258 8.14 13.93 -10.56
N GLU A 259 7.31 14.47 -11.45
CA GLU A 259 7.61 14.52 -12.86
C GLU A 259 8.42 15.78 -13.17
N THR A 260 9.59 15.60 -13.77
CA THR A 260 10.30 16.67 -14.49
C THR A 260 10.07 16.51 -15.98
N THR A 261 10.65 17.41 -16.77
CA THR A 261 10.62 17.32 -18.24
C THR A 261 11.29 16.06 -18.78
N ASP A 262 12.24 15.50 -18.04
CA ASP A 262 13.12 14.40 -18.49
C ASP A 262 13.01 13.14 -17.63
N LYS A 263 12.47 13.23 -16.41
CA LYS A 263 12.50 12.14 -15.43
C LYS A 263 11.22 12.07 -14.64
N VAL A 264 10.98 10.88 -14.11
CA VAL A 264 10.02 10.66 -13.05
C VAL A 264 10.79 10.17 -11.83
N GLU A 265 10.64 10.87 -10.71
CA GLU A 265 11.27 10.54 -9.44
C GLU A 265 10.21 10.12 -8.44
N MET A 266 10.39 8.94 -7.82
CA MET A 266 9.55 8.54 -6.72
C MET A 266 10.26 8.82 -5.40
N CYS A 267 9.64 9.63 -4.55
CA CYS A 267 10.17 10.06 -3.27
C CYS A 267 9.32 9.51 -2.14
N LEU A 268 9.96 8.98 -1.10
CA LEU A 268 9.36 8.70 0.19
C LEU A 268 9.74 9.81 1.16
N SER A 269 8.74 10.37 1.83
CA SER A 269 8.96 11.50 2.73
C SER A 269 8.05 11.40 3.94
N CYS A 270 8.62 11.49 5.14
CA CYS A 270 7.87 11.71 6.39
C CYS A 270 7.80 13.19 6.76
N ASP A 271 8.72 14.01 6.22
CA ASP A 271 8.66 15.46 6.16
C ASP A 271 9.10 15.92 4.77
N MET A 272 8.35 16.84 4.14
CA MET A 272 8.60 17.24 2.74
C MET A 272 9.97 17.90 2.52
N ALA A 273 10.70 18.21 3.60
CA ALA A 273 12.04 18.78 3.55
C ALA A 273 13.11 17.70 3.31
N ASN A 274 12.91 16.49 3.82
CA ASN A 274 13.81 15.36 3.72
C ASN A 274 13.20 14.27 2.82
N LYS A 275 13.26 14.50 1.51
CA LYS A 275 12.80 13.52 0.52
C LYS A 275 13.85 12.43 0.34
N HIS A 276 13.47 11.19 0.59
CA HIS A 276 14.28 10.03 0.24
C HIS A 276 13.85 9.53 -1.13
N LYS A 277 14.68 9.78 -2.16
CA LYS A 277 14.46 9.19 -3.48
C LYS A 277 14.50 7.66 -3.36
N LEU A 278 13.41 7.03 -3.77
CA LEU A 278 13.29 5.57 -3.84
C LEU A 278 13.80 5.04 -5.17
N PHE A 279 13.35 5.64 -6.27
CA PHE A 279 13.86 5.36 -7.61
C PHE A 279 13.63 6.53 -8.57
N GLN A 280 14.23 6.42 -9.74
CA GLN A 280 14.09 7.36 -10.85
C GLN A 280 14.08 6.60 -12.16
N PHE A 281 13.25 7.02 -13.11
CA PHE A 281 13.33 6.58 -14.51
C PHE A 281 13.23 7.77 -15.46
N GLU A 282 13.70 7.57 -16.69
CA GLU A 282 13.62 8.59 -17.75
C GLU A 282 12.21 8.65 -18.31
N ARG A 283 11.68 9.86 -18.46
CA ARG A 283 10.34 10.11 -19.00
C ARG A 283 10.38 9.90 -20.51
N THR A 284 9.52 9.03 -21.04
CA THR A 284 9.52 8.70 -22.47
C THR A 284 8.66 9.62 -23.33
N SER A 285 7.50 10.08 -22.86
CA SER A 285 6.76 11.14 -23.56
C SER A 285 5.61 11.80 -22.78
N ASP A 286 4.87 11.12 -21.90
CA ASP A 286 3.73 11.66 -21.15
C ASP A 286 3.73 11.29 -19.66
N SER A 287 2.74 11.83 -18.92
CA SER A 287 2.57 11.71 -17.46
C SER A 287 2.15 10.32 -17.01
N ILE A 288 2.53 9.93 -15.80
CA ILE A 288 2.04 8.70 -15.15
C ILE A 288 0.54 8.87 -14.87
N THR A 289 -0.28 7.93 -15.34
CA THR A 289 -1.74 8.00 -15.22
C THR A 289 -2.27 7.39 -13.93
N SER A 290 -1.62 6.33 -13.41
CA SER A 290 -2.02 5.71 -12.13
C SER A 290 -0.82 5.15 -11.38
N MET A 291 -0.98 5.07 -10.06
CA MET A 291 -0.02 4.48 -9.12
C MET A 291 -0.73 3.64 -8.05
N ALA A 292 -0.30 2.39 -7.90
CA ALA A 292 -0.67 1.51 -6.81
C ALA A 292 0.53 1.26 -5.89
N VAL A 293 0.26 1.10 -4.59
CA VAL A 293 1.29 0.81 -3.58
C VAL A 293 0.79 -0.27 -2.65
N SER A 294 1.66 -1.23 -2.34
CA SER A 294 1.51 -2.23 -1.28
C SER A 294 2.69 -2.13 -0.31
N ASP A 295 2.73 -3.01 0.69
CA ASP A 295 3.84 -3.10 1.64
C ASP A 295 5.19 -3.48 1.00
N LYS A 296 5.14 -4.11 -0.17
CA LYS A 296 6.31 -4.66 -0.87
C LYS A 296 6.60 -3.97 -2.19
N PHE A 297 5.58 -3.45 -2.87
CA PHE A 297 5.73 -2.99 -4.25
C PHE A 297 5.09 -1.64 -4.47
N VAL A 298 5.64 -0.90 -5.43
CA VAL A 298 4.95 0.22 -6.08
C VAL A 298 4.79 -0.12 -7.55
N ALA A 299 3.59 0.04 -8.07
CA ALA A 299 3.29 -0.14 -9.48
C ALA A 299 2.85 1.20 -10.07
N VAL A 300 3.36 1.56 -11.24
CA VAL A 300 2.94 2.75 -12.00
C VAL A 300 2.67 2.40 -13.45
N ILE A 301 1.74 3.11 -14.08
CA ILE A 301 1.46 2.98 -15.51
C ILE A 301 2.28 3.99 -16.29
N ASN A 302 2.98 3.54 -17.32
CA ASN A 302 3.42 4.39 -18.42
C ASN A 302 2.41 4.27 -19.58
N PRO A 303 1.53 5.27 -19.78
CA PRO A 303 0.44 5.17 -20.76
C PRO A 303 0.94 5.12 -22.20
N ASP A 304 2.12 5.67 -22.50
CA ASP A 304 2.64 5.73 -23.88
C ASP A 304 3.09 4.37 -24.37
N THR A 305 3.66 3.59 -23.46
CA THR A 305 4.25 2.29 -23.76
C THR A 305 3.35 1.14 -23.35
N ASN A 306 2.20 1.42 -22.73
CA ASN A 306 1.34 0.43 -22.08
C ASN A 306 2.13 -0.48 -21.14
N GLN A 307 3.06 0.11 -20.39
CA GLN A 307 3.90 -0.62 -19.46
C GLN A 307 3.44 -0.44 -18.03
N ILE A 308 3.42 -1.53 -17.28
CA ILE A 308 3.44 -1.48 -15.82
C ILE A 308 4.91 -1.50 -15.38
N ILE A 309 5.31 -0.46 -14.66
CA ILE A 309 6.63 -0.42 -14.01
C ILE A 309 6.42 -0.82 -12.56
N LEU A 310 7.05 -1.92 -12.15
CA LEU A 310 6.96 -2.47 -10.80
C LEU A 310 8.27 -2.24 -10.07
N PHE A 311 8.21 -1.58 -8.93
CA PHE A 311 9.35 -1.34 -8.06
C PHE A 311 9.21 -2.13 -6.76
N ASP A 312 10.19 -2.96 -6.46
CA ASP A 312 10.29 -3.70 -5.21
C ASP A 312 10.91 -2.82 -4.11
N LEU A 313 10.11 -2.51 -3.09
CA LEU A 313 10.51 -1.68 -1.95
C LEU A 313 11.58 -2.34 -1.07
N ILE A 314 11.72 -3.67 -1.12
CA ILE A 314 12.68 -4.45 -0.35
C ILE A 314 13.99 -4.58 -1.13
N THR A 315 13.94 -5.13 -2.34
CA THR A 315 15.14 -5.41 -3.14
C THR A 315 15.67 -4.18 -3.88
N LYS A 316 14.85 -3.12 -4.00
CA LYS A 316 15.13 -1.90 -4.76
C LYS A 316 15.31 -2.15 -6.27
N GLN A 317 14.77 -3.27 -6.76
CA GLN A 317 14.78 -3.61 -8.18
C GLN A 317 13.54 -3.02 -8.87
N THR A 318 13.71 -2.67 -10.15
CA THR A 318 12.65 -2.18 -11.02
C THR A 318 12.49 -3.15 -12.17
N GLU A 319 11.26 -3.58 -12.41
CA GLU A 319 10.89 -4.44 -13.52
C GLU A 319 9.87 -3.72 -14.43
N HIS A 320 9.96 -3.99 -15.72
CA HIS A 320 9.11 -3.35 -16.74
C HIS A 320 8.29 -4.41 -17.47
N PHE A 321 6.97 -4.28 -17.42
CA PHE A 321 6.04 -5.22 -18.03
C PHE A 321 5.28 -4.56 -19.16
N SER A 322 5.63 -4.89 -20.39
CA SER A 322 4.87 -4.46 -21.58
C SER A 322 3.59 -5.29 -21.70
N LEU A 323 2.45 -4.61 -21.74
CA LEU A 323 1.15 -5.23 -21.97
C LEU A 323 0.72 -4.99 -23.42
N SER A 324 -0.04 -5.94 -23.98
CA SER A 324 -0.57 -5.84 -25.34
C SER A 324 -1.80 -4.94 -25.46
N PHE A 325 -2.18 -4.28 -24.36
CA PHE A 325 -3.41 -3.52 -24.22
C PHE A 325 -3.17 -2.28 -23.34
N ALA A 326 -4.00 -1.25 -23.52
CA ALA A 326 -3.88 -0.01 -22.76
C ALA A 326 -4.35 -0.17 -21.33
N VAL A 327 -3.60 0.35 -20.37
CA VAL A 327 -3.96 0.27 -18.95
C VAL A 327 -4.42 1.63 -18.44
N TYR A 328 -5.55 1.65 -17.73
CA TYR A 328 -6.13 2.89 -17.23
C TYR A 328 -5.92 3.09 -15.72
N ASP A 329 -5.99 2.01 -14.93
CA ASP A 329 -5.88 2.12 -13.47
C ASP A 329 -5.21 0.88 -12.84
N LEU A 330 -4.63 1.06 -11.65
CA LEU A 330 -3.91 0.06 -10.86
C LEU A 330 -4.37 0.04 -9.40
N GLN A 331 -4.48 -1.15 -8.82
CA GLN A 331 -4.67 -1.30 -7.39
C GLN A 331 -4.07 -2.59 -6.84
N PHE A 332 -3.51 -2.53 -5.63
CA PHE A 332 -3.15 -3.75 -4.90
C PHE A 332 -4.34 -4.24 -4.07
N LEU A 333 -4.60 -5.53 -4.15
CA LEU A 333 -5.52 -6.23 -3.29
C LEU A 333 -4.90 -6.53 -1.91
N PRO A 334 -5.71 -6.83 -0.88
CA PRO A 334 -5.22 -7.24 0.44
C PRO A 334 -4.33 -8.50 0.42
N ASP A 335 -4.50 -9.36 -0.58
CA ASP A 335 -3.68 -10.56 -0.78
C ASP A 335 -2.30 -10.26 -1.39
N GLY A 336 -2.04 -8.99 -1.76
CA GLY A 336 -0.80 -8.53 -2.37
C GLY A 336 -0.75 -8.67 -3.89
N ASN A 337 -1.80 -9.20 -4.53
CA ASN A 337 -1.92 -9.27 -5.97
C ASN A 337 -2.23 -7.89 -6.57
N LEU A 338 -1.81 -7.68 -7.81
CA LEU A 338 -2.04 -6.43 -8.54
C LEU A 338 -3.26 -6.58 -9.44
N LEU A 339 -4.22 -5.68 -9.28
CA LEU A 339 -5.33 -5.49 -10.19
C LEU A 339 -5.04 -4.35 -11.15
N THR A 340 -5.55 -4.51 -12.36
CA THR A 340 -5.46 -3.49 -13.37
C THR A 340 -6.63 -3.60 -14.32
N VAL A 341 -7.04 -2.46 -14.86
CA VAL A 341 -8.16 -2.40 -15.80
C VAL A 341 -7.72 -1.91 -17.17
N SER A 342 -8.24 -2.56 -18.20
CA SER A 342 -7.95 -2.28 -19.60
C SER A 342 -9.22 -2.41 -20.44
N GLY A 343 -9.83 -1.28 -20.77
CA GLY A 343 -11.06 -1.21 -21.56
C GLY A 343 -12.14 -2.12 -20.95
N ASP A 344 -12.45 -3.20 -21.65
CA ASP A 344 -13.54 -4.12 -21.32
C ASP A 344 -13.10 -5.26 -20.38
N THR A 345 -11.87 -5.23 -19.85
CA THR A 345 -11.31 -6.33 -19.08
C THR A 345 -10.62 -5.88 -17.80
N LEU A 346 -10.99 -6.53 -16.69
CA LEU A 346 -10.25 -6.48 -15.44
C LEU A 346 -9.27 -7.65 -15.38
N PHE A 347 -8.01 -7.38 -15.06
CA PHE A 347 -6.98 -8.38 -14.88
C PHE A 347 -6.49 -8.41 -13.43
N LYS A 348 -6.23 -9.62 -12.93
CA LYS A 348 -5.49 -9.85 -11.69
C LYS A 348 -4.15 -10.54 -11.98
N PHE A 349 -3.09 -9.99 -11.43
CA PHE A 349 -1.73 -10.50 -11.54
C PHE A 349 -1.17 -10.92 -10.18
N SER A 350 -0.53 -12.08 -10.12
CA SER A 350 0.38 -12.43 -9.04
C SER A 350 1.73 -11.80 -9.26
N ILE A 351 2.40 -11.44 -8.16
CA ILE A 351 3.75 -10.91 -8.17
C ILE A 351 4.67 -11.90 -7.45
N ASP A 352 5.46 -12.62 -8.23
CA ASP A 352 6.43 -13.60 -7.73
C ASP A 352 7.85 -13.25 -8.19
N ASN A 353 8.71 -12.93 -7.22
CA ASN A 353 10.10 -12.50 -7.46
C ASN A 353 10.21 -11.39 -8.50
N GLY A 354 9.34 -10.38 -8.38
CA GLY A 354 9.30 -9.25 -9.30
C GLY A 354 8.53 -9.51 -10.59
N ASN A 355 8.18 -10.75 -10.94
CA ASN A 355 7.45 -11.05 -12.18
C ASN A 355 5.94 -10.92 -12.01
N LEU A 356 5.27 -10.31 -12.99
CA LEU A 356 3.82 -10.32 -13.11
C LEU A 356 3.34 -11.54 -13.90
N THR A 357 2.51 -12.36 -13.27
CA THR A 357 1.85 -13.52 -13.90
C THR A 357 0.34 -13.35 -13.84
N PRO A 358 -0.39 -13.39 -14.96
CA PRO A 358 -1.85 -13.26 -14.95
C PRO A 358 -2.46 -14.48 -14.24
N ILE A 359 -3.35 -14.20 -13.28
CA ILE A 359 -4.11 -15.23 -12.54
C ILE A 359 -5.45 -15.46 -13.23
N TRP A 360 -6.20 -14.37 -13.45
CA TRP A 360 -7.50 -14.40 -14.11
C TRP A 360 -7.79 -13.06 -14.79
N ALA A 361 -8.77 -13.11 -15.69
CA ALA A 361 -9.35 -11.96 -16.36
C ALA A 361 -10.89 -12.04 -16.29
N CYS A 362 -11.56 -10.91 -16.14
CA CYS A 362 -13.01 -10.80 -16.20
C CYS A 362 -13.38 -9.90 -17.40
N GLU A 363 -13.91 -10.52 -18.46
CA GLU A 363 -14.06 -9.94 -19.81
C GLU A 363 -15.48 -9.42 -20.13
N GLU A 364 -16.32 -9.25 -19.11
CA GLU A 364 -17.73 -8.82 -19.27
C GLU A 364 -17.98 -7.37 -18.83
N MET A 365 -16.91 -6.57 -18.77
CA MET A 365 -17.00 -5.17 -18.40
C MET A 365 -17.03 -4.33 -19.66
N VAL A 366 -17.68 -3.17 -19.60
CA VAL A 366 -17.71 -2.26 -20.74
C VAL A 366 -17.02 -0.97 -20.33
N ASP A 367 -15.96 -0.60 -21.06
CA ASP A 367 -15.33 0.72 -20.99
C ASP A 367 -14.88 1.07 -19.57
N SER A 368 -14.18 0.17 -18.87
CA SER A 368 -13.82 0.36 -17.47
C SER A 368 -12.64 1.32 -17.28
N SER A 369 -12.79 2.27 -16.34
CA SER A 369 -11.86 3.39 -16.18
C SER A 369 -11.37 3.62 -14.75
N GLY A 370 -12.06 3.08 -13.74
CA GLY A 370 -11.70 3.29 -12.34
C GLY A 370 -11.82 2.00 -11.54
N LEU A 371 -10.92 1.86 -10.56
CA LEU A 371 -10.83 0.66 -9.73
C LEU A 371 -10.77 1.04 -8.24
N CYS A 372 -11.61 0.40 -7.43
CA CYS A 372 -11.44 0.39 -5.98
C CYS A 372 -11.65 -1.02 -5.40
N THR A 373 -11.18 -1.25 -4.17
CA THR A 373 -11.35 -2.51 -3.45
C THR A 373 -11.66 -2.24 -1.99
N ASP A 374 -12.45 -3.11 -1.37
CA ASP A 374 -12.67 -3.07 0.08
C ASP A 374 -11.68 -3.95 0.85
N SER A 375 -11.79 -3.94 2.19
CA SER A 375 -10.93 -4.74 3.07
C SER A 375 -11.10 -6.25 2.93
N ASN A 376 -12.20 -6.71 2.35
CA ASN A 376 -12.45 -8.13 2.06
C ASN A 376 -11.97 -8.52 0.66
N GLY A 377 -11.47 -7.54 -0.13
CA GLY A 377 -11.00 -7.76 -1.48
C GLY A 377 -12.11 -7.76 -2.53
N LEU A 378 -13.35 -7.37 -2.19
CA LEU A 378 -14.35 -7.13 -3.22
C LEU A 378 -13.86 -5.97 -4.09
N ILE A 379 -14.06 -6.13 -5.40
CA ILE A 379 -13.53 -5.25 -6.42
C ILE A 379 -14.70 -4.49 -7.02
N TYR A 380 -14.51 -3.20 -7.20
CA TYR A 380 -15.52 -2.30 -7.73
C TYR A 380 -14.90 -1.58 -8.91
N VAL A 381 -15.52 -1.79 -10.06
CA VAL A 381 -15.03 -1.25 -11.33
C VAL A 381 -16.05 -0.27 -11.84
N THR A 382 -15.63 0.97 -12.12
CA THR A 382 -16.47 1.98 -12.75
C THR A 382 -16.20 2.05 -14.24
N THR A 383 -17.26 2.30 -15.01
CA THR A 383 -17.15 2.54 -16.44
C THR A 383 -16.93 4.02 -16.75
N CYS A 384 -16.22 4.27 -17.84
CA CYS A 384 -16.04 5.54 -18.49
C CYS A 384 -17.33 5.98 -19.20
N ASN A 385 -17.26 7.17 -19.80
CA ASN A 385 -18.27 8.21 -19.82
C ASN A 385 -19.62 7.89 -20.47
N SER A 386 -19.73 6.73 -21.11
CA SER A 386 -20.91 6.34 -21.86
C SER A 386 -21.76 5.27 -21.20
N PHE A 387 -21.21 4.46 -20.27
CA PHE A 387 -21.87 3.21 -19.85
C PHE A 387 -22.57 3.22 -18.50
N LYS A 388 -22.45 4.29 -17.68
CA LYS A 388 -23.20 4.49 -16.40
C LYS A 388 -23.40 3.20 -15.60
N ALA A 389 -22.35 2.38 -15.55
CA ALA A 389 -22.37 1.08 -14.91
C ALA A 389 -21.26 0.98 -13.88
N MET A 390 -21.50 0.10 -12.93
CA MET A 390 -20.52 -0.32 -11.96
C MET A 390 -20.60 -1.82 -11.81
N TYR A 391 -19.44 -2.46 -11.87
CA TYR A 391 -19.29 -3.89 -11.70
C TYR A 391 -18.73 -4.19 -10.32
N ILE A 392 -19.32 -5.19 -9.67
CA ILE A 392 -18.86 -5.71 -8.39
C ILE A 392 -18.35 -7.12 -8.64
N VAL A 393 -17.08 -7.35 -8.39
CA VAL A 393 -16.36 -8.57 -8.74
C VAL A 393 -15.73 -9.16 -7.48
N SER A 394 -15.80 -10.48 -7.32
CA SER A 394 -15.16 -11.18 -6.21
C SER A 394 -13.63 -11.13 -6.32
N PRO A 395 -12.89 -11.35 -5.22
CA PRO A 395 -11.43 -11.52 -5.27
C PRO A 395 -10.95 -12.63 -6.21
N GLU A 396 -11.82 -13.62 -6.47
CA GLU A 396 -11.62 -14.77 -7.35
C GLU A 396 -11.94 -14.46 -8.83
N GLY A 397 -12.48 -13.29 -9.14
CA GLY A 397 -12.76 -12.85 -10.51
C GLY A 397 -14.17 -13.14 -11.00
N GLU A 398 -15.09 -13.52 -10.10
CA GLU A 398 -16.50 -13.74 -10.45
C GLU A 398 -17.26 -12.41 -10.44
N LEU A 399 -17.97 -12.09 -11.52
CA LEU A 399 -18.86 -10.94 -11.56
C LEU A 399 -20.09 -11.23 -10.68
N LEU A 400 -20.18 -10.53 -9.55
CA LEU A 400 -21.24 -10.71 -8.56
C LEU A 400 -22.47 -9.86 -8.89
N GLN A 401 -22.25 -8.62 -9.33
CA GLN A 401 -23.35 -7.70 -9.59
C GLN A 401 -22.94 -6.62 -10.60
N THR A 402 -23.91 -6.21 -11.43
CA THR A 402 -23.82 -5.02 -12.26
C THR A 402 -24.87 -4.02 -11.80
N LEU A 403 -24.42 -2.86 -11.35
CA LEU A 403 -25.27 -1.73 -10.98
C LEU A 403 -25.34 -0.77 -12.17
N THR A 404 -26.52 -0.68 -12.79
CA THR A 404 -26.83 0.33 -13.80
C THR A 404 -27.76 1.37 -13.20
N HIS A 405 -27.47 2.66 -13.40
CA HIS A 405 -28.35 3.71 -12.90
C HIS A 405 -28.38 4.88 -13.89
N ASP A 406 -29.57 5.38 -14.21
CA ASP A 406 -29.74 6.53 -15.12
C ASP A 406 -29.03 7.79 -14.59
N LYS A 407 -28.82 7.86 -13.28
CA LYS A 407 -28.09 8.93 -12.58
C LYS A 407 -26.73 8.50 -12.05
N LEU A 408 -26.18 7.36 -12.47
CA LEU A 408 -24.76 7.15 -12.22
C LEU A 408 -24.02 8.29 -12.94
N PRO A 409 -23.07 8.95 -12.27
CA PRO A 409 -22.37 10.07 -12.86
C PRO A 409 -21.73 9.63 -14.17
N THR A 410 -21.91 10.41 -15.22
CA THR A 410 -21.22 10.17 -16.50
C THR A 410 -19.72 10.27 -16.36
N ASN A 411 -19.22 10.91 -15.32
CA ASN A 411 -17.80 10.99 -15.03
C ASN A 411 -17.61 10.72 -13.53
N THR A 412 -16.82 9.72 -13.15
CA THR A 412 -16.36 9.58 -11.76
C THR A 412 -15.03 10.31 -11.63
N ALA A 413 -15.02 11.50 -11.04
CA ALA A 413 -13.79 12.27 -10.79
C ALA A 413 -12.95 11.71 -9.63
N GLY A 414 -13.45 10.67 -8.95
CA GLY A 414 -12.80 10.11 -7.78
C GLY A 414 -12.96 8.61 -7.71
N VAL A 415 -11.97 7.99 -7.08
CA VAL A 415 -11.99 6.57 -6.71
C VAL A 415 -13.20 6.34 -5.80
N PRO A 416 -14.09 5.38 -6.13
CA PRO A 416 -15.19 5.05 -5.25
C PRO A 416 -14.64 4.63 -3.88
N SER A 417 -15.30 5.02 -2.78
CA SER A 417 -14.91 4.60 -1.44
C SER A 417 -15.97 3.70 -0.84
N ILE A 418 -15.54 2.68 -0.09
CA ILE A 418 -16.45 1.76 0.58
C ILE A 418 -16.18 1.77 2.07
N GLN A 419 -17.27 1.89 2.82
CA GLN A 419 -17.24 1.83 4.26
C GLN A 419 -18.51 1.12 4.76
N ASP A 420 -18.33 0.05 5.54
CA ASP A 420 -19.42 -0.68 6.20
C ASP A 420 -20.54 -1.14 5.24
N GLY A 421 -20.16 -1.61 4.04
CA GLY A 421 -21.10 -2.04 3.01
C GLY A 421 -21.82 -0.90 2.29
N VAL A 422 -21.41 0.35 2.51
CA VAL A 422 -21.87 1.51 1.75
C VAL A 422 -20.78 1.95 0.79
N LEU A 423 -21.11 1.96 -0.49
CA LEU A 423 -20.27 2.41 -1.58
C LEU A 423 -20.64 3.84 -1.98
N ALA A 424 -19.68 4.74 -1.87
CA ALA A 424 -19.82 6.13 -2.21
C ALA A 424 -19.12 6.43 -3.54
N ILE A 425 -19.88 6.90 -4.53
CA ILE A 425 -19.39 7.24 -5.86
C ILE A 425 -19.54 8.74 -6.06
N PRO A 426 -18.42 9.49 -6.12
CA PRO A 426 -18.48 10.91 -6.40
C PRO A 426 -18.79 11.14 -7.87
N GLY A 427 -19.87 11.88 -8.14
CA GLY A 427 -20.21 12.34 -9.47
C GLY A 427 -19.53 13.62 -9.87
N TRP A 428 -18.87 13.61 -11.02
CA TRP A 428 -18.19 14.79 -11.58
C TRP A 428 -19.22 15.74 -12.21
N ASP A 429 -20.12 15.25 -13.06
CA ASP A 429 -20.93 16.12 -13.92
C ASP A 429 -22.20 16.67 -13.24
N ASP A 430 -22.76 15.93 -12.28
CA ASP A 430 -24.00 16.30 -11.62
C ASP A 430 -23.82 16.80 -10.18
N ASN A 431 -22.56 16.89 -9.72
CA ASN A 431 -22.18 17.23 -8.33
C ASN A 431 -22.89 16.37 -7.28
N ASN A 432 -23.41 15.20 -7.64
CA ASN A 432 -24.09 14.31 -6.70
C ASN A 432 -23.10 13.27 -6.17
N LEU A 433 -23.22 12.97 -4.88
CA LEU A 433 -22.62 11.78 -4.28
C LEU A 433 -23.68 10.68 -4.30
N CYS A 434 -23.44 9.61 -5.05
CA CYS A 434 -24.32 8.46 -5.02
C CYS A 434 -23.84 7.49 -3.93
N LEU A 435 -24.73 7.13 -3.01
CA LEU A 435 -24.48 6.14 -1.97
C LEU A 435 -25.27 4.87 -2.29
N PHE A 436 -24.57 3.75 -2.41
CA PHE A 436 -25.15 2.44 -2.65
C PHE A 436 -24.94 1.60 -1.40
N LYS A 437 -26.04 1.14 -0.80
CA LYS A 437 -25.97 0.10 0.22
C LYS A 437 -25.86 -1.24 -0.49
N LEU A 438 -24.80 -1.97 -0.20
CA LEU A 438 -24.52 -3.27 -0.74
C LEU A 438 -25.12 -4.33 0.19
N GLU A 439 -25.87 -5.27 -0.38
CA GLU A 439 -26.47 -6.39 0.35
C GLU A 439 -25.91 -7.68 -0.26
N PHE A 440 -24.89 -8.24 0.39
CA PHE A 440 -24.29 -9.52 0.05
C PHE A 440 -24.41 -10.49 1.22
#